data_AF-A0A537X9X2-F1
#
_entry.id   AF-A0A537X9X2-F1
#
_cell.length_a   1.000
_cell.length_b   1.000
_cell.length_c   1.000
_cell.angle_alpha   90.00
_cell.angle_beta   90.00
_cell.angle_gamma   90.00
#
_symmetry.space_group_name_H-M   'P 1'
#
loop_
_entity.id
_entity.type
_entity.pdbx_description
1 polymer ?
#
loop_
_entity_poly.entity_id
_entity_poly.type
_entity_poly.pdbx_seq_one_letter_code
_entity_poly.pdbx_strand_id
1 'polypeptide(L)'
;MPQAQGLPLALPPQPVRIPGPRPATTTAPERLARRELRAQIARLERELARSFVSAFPHGEVDVSVPAAGGPRLLSLGELETTRDALSARLSSARRSLADLGERQERARVMLERMRLEPGRYKFARVSNAELGEGGCGVWEVRPRLGLIGMLAGWWQVKLSSGCPLGRGRGPAPPPRRSAVRLTA
;
A
#
# COMPACT_ATOMS: atom_id res chain seq x y z
N MET A 1 -88.20 -17.84 -36.62
CA MET A 1 -86.93 -18.18 -35.95
C MET A 1 -85.88 -17.14 -36.36
N PRO A 2 -85.63 -16.08 -35.57
CA PRO A 2 -84.67 -15.04 -35.92
C PRO A 2 -83.26 -15.39 -35.43
N GLN A 3 -82.26 -15.17 -36.29
CA GLN A 3 -80.85 -15.39 -36.00
C GLN A 3 -80.30 -14.21 -35.18
N ALA A 4 -79.66 -14.51 -34.05
CA ALA A 4 -78.92 -13.53 -33.25
C ALA A 4 -77.53 -13.30 -33.89
N GLN A 5 -77.28 -12.07 -34.33
CA GLN A 5 -75.97 -11.63 -34.82
C GLN A 5 -75.10 -11.24 -33.62
N GLY A 6 -73.97 -11.93 -33.43
CA GLY A 6 -72.96 -11.59 -32.42
C GLY A 6 -72.14 -10.37 -32.82
N LEU A 7 -72.08 -9.38 -31.94
CA LEU A 7 -71.24 -8.18 -32.08
C LEU A 7 -69.75 -8.58 -31.87
N PRO A 8 -68.79 -8.15 -32.72
CA PRO A 8 -67.38 -8.47 -32.50
C PRO A 8 -66.85 -7.68 -31.30
N LEU A 9 -66.33 -8.41 -30.30
CA LEU A 9 -65.57 -7.86 -29.19
C LEU A 9 -64.34 -7.11 -29.73
N ALA A 10 -64.29 -5.80 -29.50
CA ALA A 10 -63.13 -4.97 -29.83
C ALA A 10 -61.91 -5.45 -29.05
N LEU A 11 -60.82 -5.78 -29.75
CA LEU A 11 -59.55 -6.09 -29.11
C LEU A 11 -59.04 -4.87 -28.32
N PRO A 12 -58.47 -5.06 -27.12
CA PRO A 12 -57.91 -3.96 -26.35
C PRO A 12 -56.75 -3.30 -27.13
N PRO A 13 -56.57 -1.97 -27.01
CA PRO A 13 -55.45 -1.28 -27.64
C PRO A 13 -54.14 -1.84 -27.10
N GLN A 14 -53.27 -2.29 -28.03
CA GLN A 14 -51.97 -2.83 -27.66
C GLN A 14 -51.13 -1.72 -26.99
N PRO A 15 -50.42 -2.03 -25.89
CA PRO A 15 -49.59 -1.04 -25.23
C PRO A 15 -48.50 -0.56 -26.17
N VAL A 16 -48.45 0.75 -26.42
CA VAL A 16 -47.38 1.40 -27.17
C VAL A 16 -46.08 1.18 -26.41
N ARG A 17 -45.19 0.37 -26.98
CA ARG A 17 -43.86 0.12 -26.45
C ARG A 17 -43.01 1.38 -26.67
N ILE A 18 -42.85 2.21 -25.63
CA ILE A 18 -41.89 3.31 -25.65
C ILE A 18 -40.49 2.68 -25.68
N PRO A 19 -39.64 2.96 -26.69
CA PRO A 19 -38.27 2.46 -26.71
C PRO A 19 -37.52 3.02 -25.49
N GLY A 20 -36.97 2.14 -24.65
CA GLY A 20 -36.10 2.55 -23.55
C GLY A 20 -34.85 3.29 -24.07
N PRO A 21 -34.18 4.08 -23.21
CA PRO A 21 -32.95 4.77 -23.59
C PRO A 21 -31.93 3.75 -24.11
N ARG A 22 -31.52 3.90 -25.37
CA ARG A 22 -30.48 3.07 -25.96
C ARG A 22 -29.15 3.43 -25.29
N PRO A 23 -28.34 2.46 -24.82
CA PRO A 23 -27.01 2.77 -24.32
C PRO A 23 -26.22 3.46 -25.44
N ALA A 24 -25.58 4.58 -25.12
CA ALA A 24 -24.73 5.30 -26.07
C ALA A 24 -23.72 4.30 -26.67
N THR A 25 -23.73 4.15 -28.00
CA THR A 25 -22.82 3.25 -28.71
C THR A 25 -21.40 3.83 -28.64
N THR A 26 -20.60 3.36 -27.68
CA THR A 26 -19.16 3.61 -27.59
C THR A 26 -18.50 3.34 -28.94
N THR A 27 -17.75 4.30 -29.48
CA THR A 27 -17.10 4.16 -30.79
C THR A 27 -15.99 3.09 -30.75
N ALA A 28 -15.64 2.49 -31.91
CA ALA A 28 -14.56 1.50 -31.95
C ALA A 28 -13.20 2.01 -31.40
N PRO A 29 -12.78 3.26 -31.70
CA PRO A 29 -11.59 3.86 -31.09
C PRO A 29 -11.68 3.97 -29.56
N GLU A 30 -12.82 4.40 -29.03
CA GLU A 30 -13.01 4.53 -27.58
C GLU A 30 -12.94 3.16 -26.86
N ARG A 31 -13.47 2.09 -27.49
CA ARG A 31 -13.32 0.72 -26.95
C ARG A 31 -11.86 0.27 -26.90
N LEU A 32 -11.05 0.62 -27.90
CA LEU A 32 -9.62 0.31 -27.92
C LEU A 32 -8.88 1.09 -26.82
N ALA A 33 -9.11 2.41 -26.72
CA ALA A 33 -8.52 3.25 -25.67
C ALA A 33 -8.85 2.73 -24.26
N ARG A 34 -10.11 2.33 -24.03
CA ARG A 34 -10.54 1.72 -22.76
C ARG A 34 -9.83 0.39 -22.46
N ARG A 35 -9.63 -0.47 -23.46
CA ARG A 35 -8.89 -1.74 -23.29
C ARG A 35 -7.43 -1.47 -22.93
N GLU A 36 -6.81 -0.50 -23.60
CA GLU A 36 -5.43 -0.11 -23.34
C GLU A 36 -5.25 0.46 -21.93
N LEU A 37 -6.08 1.42 -21.52
CA LEU A 37 -6.02 1.99 -20.16
C LEU A 37 -6.20 0.93 -19.07
N ARG A 38 -7.11 -0.03 -19.27
CA ARG A 38 -7.28 -1.14 -18.32
C ARG A 38 -6.04 -2.03 -18.25
N ALA A 39 -5.37 -2.28 -19.38
CA ALA A 39 -4.12 -3.03 -19.40
C ALA A 39 -3.00 -2.27 -18.66
N GLN A 40 -2.92 -0.94 -18.84
CA GLN A 40 -1.98 -0.08 -18.12
C GLN A 40 -2.24 -0.09 -16.61
N ILE A 41 -3.51 0.07 -16.17
CA ILE A 41 -3.93 -0.01 -14.77
C ILE A 41 -3.53 -1.36 -14.18
N ALA A 42 -3.88 -2.47 -14.84
CA ALA A 42 -3.55 -3.80 -14.34
C ALA A 42 -2.04 -4.04 -14.20
N ARG A 43 -1.22 -3.41 -15.07
CA ARG A 43 0.24 -3.44 -14.94
C ARG A 43 0.70 -2.66 -13.70
N LEU A 44 0.19 -1.44 -13.51
CA LEU A 44 0.54 -0.59 -12.37
C LEU A 44 0.14 -1.23 -11.03
N GLU A 45 -1.03 -1.85 -10.96
CA GLU A 45 -1.49 -2.58 -9.78
C GLU A 45 -0.55 -3.74 -9.41
N ARG A 46 -0.11 -4.52 -10.42
CA ARG A 46 0.88 -5.59 -10.21
C ARG A 46 2.22 -5.05 -9.72
N GLU A 47 2.69 -3.93 -10.27
CA GLU A 47 3.94 -3.31 -9.84
C GLU A 47 3.85 -2.76 -8.41
N LEU A 48 2.70 -2.18 -8.03
CA LEU A 48 2.44 -1.71 -6.68
C LEU A 48 2.39 -2.88 -5.68
N ALA A 49 1.70 -3.97 -6.03
CA ALA A 49 1.67 -5.20 -5.23
C ALA A 49 3.07 -5.79 -5.04
N ARG A 50 3.91 -5.78 -6.08
CA ARG A 50 5.32 -6.21 -5.96
C ARG A 50 6.10 -5.33 -5.01
N SER A 51 5.93 -4.01 -5.11
CA SER A 51 6.60 -3.04 -4.22
C SER A 51 6.21 -3.26 -2.75
N PHE A 52 4.95 -3.60 -2.49
CA PHE A 52 4.47 -3.95 -1.16
C PHE A 52 5.16 -5.21 -0.60
N VAL A 53 5.25 -6.27 -1.40
CA VAL A 53 5.95 -7.51 -1.00
C VAL A 53 7.43 -7.23 -0.71
N SER A 54 8.08 -6.34 -1.47
CA SER A 54 9.46 -5.94 -1.23
C SER A 54 9.66 -5.11 0.04
N ALA A 55 8.65 -4.36 0.49
CA ALA A 55 8.75 -3.55 1.70
C ALA A 55 8.49 -4.36 2.97
N PHE A 56 7.61 -5.36 2.88
CA PHE A 56 7.21 -6.14 4.05
C PHE A 56 8.37 -7.01 4.59
N PRO A 57 8.58 -7.10 5.92
CA PRO A 57 7.82 -6.46 7.00
C PRO A 57 8.40 -5.12 7.50
N HIS A 58 9.49 -4.62 6.91
CA HIS A 58 10.31 -3.54 7.49
C HIS A 58 10.00 -2.14 6.93
N GLY A 59 9.15 -2.04 5.91
CA GLY A 59 8.76 -0.79 5.27
C GLY A 59 7.25 -0.60 5.20
N GLU A 60 6.83 0.66 5.29
CA GLU A 60 5.45 1.06 5.02
C GLU A 60 5.33 1.53 3.57
N VAL A 61 4.44 0.90 2.81
CA VAL A 61 4.08 1.32 1.46
C VAL A 61 2.57 1.53 1.43
N ASP A 62 2.14 2.72 1.02
CA ASP A 62 0.72 2.99 0.78
C ASP A 62 0.27 2.26 -0.48
N VAL A 63 -0.57 1.24 -0.28
CA VAL A 63 -1.23 0.46 -1.32
C VAL A 63 -2.73 0.74 -1.41
N SER A 64 -3.24 1.73 -0.69
CA SER A 64 -4.66 2.05 -0.68
C SER A 64 -5.11 2.54 -2.06
N VAL A 65 -6.02 1.80 -2.68
CA VAL A 65 -6.70 2.22 -3.92
C VAL A 65 -8.08 2.78 -3.55
N PRO A 66 -8.43 4.01 -3.95
CA PRO A 66 -9.75 4.58 -3.69
C PRO A 66 -10.82 3.67 -4.27
N ALA A 67 -11.86 3.37 -3.49
CA ALA A 67 -12.99 2.59 -3.97
C ALA A 67 -13.72 3.41 -5.05
N ALA A 68 -13.75 2.90 -6.28
CA ALA A 68 -14.64 3.39 -7.31
C ALA A 68 -16.07 3.01 -6.90
N GLY A 69 -16.86 3.97 -6.41
CA GLY A 69 -18.18 3.72 -5.84
C GLY A 69 -19.05 2.79 -6.67
N GLY A 70 -19.42 1.65 -6.05
CA GLY A 70 -20.38 0.66 -6.55
C GLY A 70 -19.93 -0.15 -7.80
N PRO A 71 -20.58 -1.28 -8.08
CA PRO A 71 -20.33 -2.08 -9.28
C PRO A 71 -20.85 -1.35 -10.52
N ARG A 72 -20.01 -0.48 -11.11
CA ARG A 72 -20.30 0.23 -12.36
C ARG A 72 -19.08 0.22 -13.30
N LEU A 73 -19.34 0.41 -14.59
CA LEU A 73 -18.27 0.65 -15.54
C LEU A 73 -17.77 2.09 -15.39
N LEU A 74 -16.48 2.25 -15.10
CA LEU A 74 -15.81 3.55 -15.11
C LEU A 74 -15.90 4.21 -16.49
N SER A 75 -16.03 5.52 -16.57
CA SER A 75 -15.83 6.30 -17.80
C SER A 75 -14.36 6.32 -18.22
N LEU A 76 -14.05 6.86 -19.41
CA LEU A 76 -12.67 6.96 -19.89
C LEU A 76 -11.83 7.88 -18.98
N GLY A 77 -12.33 9.07 -18.63
CA GLY A 77 -11.64 10.00 -17.74
C GLY A 77 -11.44 9.45 -16.32
N GLU A 78 -12.36 8.62 -15.82
CA GLU A 78 -12.18 7.93 -14.53
C GLU A 78 -11.09 6.86 -14.60
N LEU A 79 -10.92 6.17 -15.73
CA LEU A 79 -9.79 5.25 -15.93
C LEU A 79 -8.46 6.00 -15.98
N GLU A 80 -8.39 7.15 -16.64
CA GLU A 80 -7.19 7.99 -16.67
C GLU A 80 -6.83 8.50 -15.27
N THR A 81 -7.82 9.01 -14.54
CA THR A 81 -7.65 9.43 -13.15
C THR A 81 -7.13 8.29 -12.27
N THR A 82 -7.64 7.07 -12.48
CA THR A 82 -7.21 5.87 -11.75
C THR A 82 -5.76 5.51 -12.10
N ARG A 83 -5.39 5.54 -13.39
CA ARG A 83 -4.01 5.31 -13.86
C ARG A 83 -3.04 6.32 -13.24
N ASP A 84 -3.39 7.60 -13.23
CA ASP A 84 -2.51 8.66 -12.74
C ASP A 84 -2.33 8.56 -11.22
N ALA A 85 -3.41 8.25 -10.50
CA ALA A 85 -3.35 8.01 -9.06
C ALA A 85 -2.49 6.77 -8.71
N LEU A 86 -2.61 5.67 -9.48
CA LEU A 86 -1.75 4.49 -9.31
C LEU A 86 -0.29 4.79 -9.65
N SER A 87 -0.04 5.55 -10.70
CA SER A 87 1.32 5.96 -11.11
C SER A 87 1.99 6.80 -10.02
N ALA A 88 1.28 7.78 -9.46
CA ALA A 88 1.77 8.60 -8.36
C ALA A 88 2.11 7.77 -7.11
N ARG A 89 1.22 6.82 -6.75
CA ARG A 89 1.46 5.90 -5.62
C ARG A 89 2.67 5.01 -5.84
N LEU A 90 2.80 4.42 -7.03
CA LEU A 90 3.94 3.57 -7.37
C LEU A 90 5.26 4.35 -7.30
N SER A 91 5.29 5.58 -7.81
CA SER A 91 6.45 6.47 -7.68
C SER A 91 6.78 6.76 -6.21
N SER A 92 5.76 6.99 -5.37
CA SER A 92 5.95 7.18 -3.93
C SER A 92 6.47 5.92 -3.23
N ALA A 93 5.89 4.76 -3.54
CA ALA A 93 6.31 3.46 -3.01
C ALA A 93 7.78 3.18 -3.33
N ARG A 94 8.19 3.43 -4.58
CA ARG A 94 9.58 3.27 -5.02
C ARG A 94 10.54 4.18 -4.25
N ARG A 95 10.17 5.44 -4.00
CA ARG A 95 10.98 6.35 -3.17
C ARG A 95 11.09 5.85 -1.74
N SER A 96 9.99 5.46 -1.11
CA SER A 96 10.00 4.92 0.25
C SER A 96 10.89 3.68 0.39
N LEU A 97 10.86 2.79 -0.61
CA LEU A 97 11.73 1.62 -0.68
C LEU A 97 13.21 1.99 -0.83
N ALA A 98 13.52 2.97 -1.69
CA ALA A 98 14.89 3.46 -1.85
C ALA A 98 15.40 4.07 -0.54
N ASP A 99 14.63 4.95 0.08
CA ASP A 99 14.98 5.58 1.35
C ASP A 99 15.18 4.56 2.48
N LEU A 100 14.34 3.51 2.51
CA LEU A 100 14.50 2.40 3.45
C LEU A 100 15.81 1.65 3.22
N GLY A 101 16.10 1.30 1.97
CA GLY A 101 17.34 0.63 1.59
C GLY A 101 18.57 1.45 1.97
N GLU A 102 18.55 2.76 1.73
CA GLU A 102 19.65 3.64 2.14
C GLU A 102 19.84 3.69 3.66
N ARG A 103 18.76 3.74 4.45
CA ARG A 103 18.86 3.69 5.92
C ARG A 103 19.45 2.37 6.40
N GLN A 104 19.01 1.25 5.81
CA GLN A 104 19.54 -0.07 6.13
C GLN A 104 21.01 -0.20 5.79
N GLU A 105 21.42 0.31 4.63
CA GLU A 105 22.82 0.29 4.22
C GLU A 105 23.70 1.13 5.14
N ARG A 106 23.26 2.34 5.52
CA ARG A 106 23.98 3.14 6.51
C ARG A 106 24.10 2.44 7.86
N ALA A 107 23.08 1.70 8.29
CA ALA A 107 23.11 0.92 9.52
C ALA A 107 24.09 -0.26 9.44
N ARG A 108 24.18 -0.95 8.29
CA ARG A 108 25.17 -2.02 8.06
C ARG A 108 26.59 -1.49 8.11
N VAL A 109 26.86 -0.39 7.40
CA VAL A 109 28.16 0.30 7.44
C VAL A 109 28.52 0.74 8.86
N MET A 110 27.54 1.25 9.64
CA MET A 110 27.76 1.60 11.04
C MET A 110 28.13 0.38 11.89
N LEU A 111 27.44 -0.75 11.71
CA LEU A 111 27.75 -1.98 12.43
C LEU A 111 29.15 -2.52 12.08
N GLU A 112 29.54 -2.48 10.81
CA GLU A 112 30.89 -2.86 10.38
C GLU A 112 31.96 -1.98 11.06
N ARG A 113 31.75 -0.66 11.07
CA ARG A 113 32.64 0.29 11.75
C ARG A 113 32.72 0.02 13.26
N MET A 114 31.59 -0.27 13.91
CA MET A 114 31.55 -0.68 15.32
C MET A 114 32.37 -1.95 15.58
N ARG A 115 32.34 -2.93 14.66
CA ARG A 115 33.10 -4.18 14.79
C ARG A 115 34.60 -3.99 14.60
N LEU A 116 35.00 -3.12 13.67
CA LEU A 116 36.42 -2.82 13.41
C LEU A 116 37.04 -1.96 14.52
N GLU A 117 36.36 -0.88 14.92
CA GLU A 117 36.90 0.11 15.86
C GLU A 117 35.90 0.39 17.01
N PRO A 118 35.55 -0.61 17.85
CA PRO A 118 34.51 -0.46 18.87
C PRO A 118 34.79 0.69 19.85
N GLY A 119 36.06 0.98 20.14
CA GLY A 119 36.46 2.06 21.04
C GLY A 119 36.13 3.47 20.55
N ARG A 120 35.87 3.66 19.25
CA ARG A 120 35.41 4.95 18.69
C ARG A 120 33.89 5.12 18.76
N TYR A 121 33.18 4.01 18.82
CA TYR A 121 31.71 3.96 18.82
C TYR A 121 31.19 3.53 20.18
N LYS A 122 31.75 4.09 21.26
CA LYS A 122 31.40 3.77 22.65
C LYS A 122 29.90 3.90 22.87
N PHE A 123 29.27 2.84 23.38
CA PHE A 123 27.82 2.79 23.63
C PHE A 123 26.92 2.95 22.40
N ALA A 124 27.48 2.93 21.18
CA ALA A 124 26.68 2.96 19.97
C ALA A 124 25.81 1.71 19.87
N ARG A 125 24.63 1.88 19.28
CA ARG A 125 23.60 0.85 19.14
C ARG A 125 23.08 0.81 17.72
N VAL A 126 22.87 -0.40 17.21
CA VAL A 126 22.21 -0.68 15.93
C VAL A 126 21.28 -1.86 16.13
N SER A 127 19.98 -1.68 15.86
CA SER A 127 18.97 -2.73 15.98
C SER A 127 18.87 -3.57 14.71
N ASN A 128 18.39 -4.82 14.85
CA ASN A 128 18.09 -5.65 13.69
C ASN A 128 17.05 -5.01 12.74
N ALA A 129 16.07 -4.29 13.31
CA ALA A 129 15.07 -3.57 12.52
C ALA A 129 15.71 -2.50 11.61
N GLU A 130 16.71 -1.78 12.13
CA GLU A 130 17.48 -0.81 11.32
C GLU A 130 18.32 -1.47 10.23
N LEU A 131 18.78 -2.71 10.43
CA LEU A 131 19.52 -3.48 9.42
C LEU A 131 18.63 -4.10 8.32
N GLY A 132 17.30 -4.07 8.53
CA GLY A 132 16.35 -4.82 7.71
C GLY A 132 16.35 -6.32 8.01
N GLU A 133 16.86 -6.70 9.18
CA GLU A 133 16.87 -8.08 9.67
C GLU A 133 15.65 -8.35 10.56
N GLY A 134 15.23 -9.61 10.60
CA GLY A 134 14.19 -10.05 11.52
C GLY A 134 14.65 -10.04 12.99
N GLY A 135 13.67 -10.14 13.89
CA GLY A 135 13.91 -10.28 15.32
C GLY A 135 14.10 -8.96 16.06
N CYS A 136 14.33 -9.10 17.35
CA CYS A 136 14.35 -8.04 18.36
C CYS A 136 15.78 -7.63 18.78
N GLY A 137 16.79 -8.15 18.08
CA GLY A 137 18.18 -8.02 18.50
C GLY A 137 18.71 -6.60 18.42
N VAL A 138 19.64 -6.26 19.31
CA VAL A 138 20.36 -4.97 19.27
C VAL A 138 21.86 -5.23 19.41
N TRP A 139 22.60 -4.78 18.41
CA TRP A 139 24.05 -4.67 18.45
C TRP A 139 24.44 -3.45 19.27
N GLU A 140 25.28 -3.64 20.28
CA GLU A 140 25.70 -2.56 21.17
C GLU A 140 27.18 -2.68 21.52
N VAL A 141 27.88 -1.54 21.52
CA VAL A 141 29.26 -1.48 22.00
C VAL A 141 29.26 -1.33 23.52
N ARG A 142 29.84 -2.31 24.23
CA ARG A 142 29.96 -2.32 25.69
C ARG A 142 31.42 -2.40 26.12
N PRO A 143 31.79 -1.81 27.28
CA PRO A 143 33.11 -2.03 27.84
C PRO A 143 33.26 -3.49 28.29
N ARG A 144 34.45 -4.06 28.12
CA ARG A 144 34.84 -5.36 28.67
C ARG A 144 35.03 -5.21 30.17
N LEU A 145 34.61 -6.16 31.00
CA LEU A 145 34.83 -6.11 32.46
C LEU A 145 34.28 -4.83 33.16
N GLY A 146 33.21 -4.23 32.63
CA GLY A 146 32.54 -3.09 33.27
C GLY A 146 33.40 -1.82 33.31
N LEU A 147 33.44 -1.14 34.46
CA LEU A 147 34.16 0.13 34.63
C LEU A 147 35.67 0.00 34.33
N ILE A 148 36.28 -1.14 34.62
CA ILE A 148 37.71 -1.37 34.37
C ILE A 148 38.01 -1.29 32.88
N GLY A 149 37.28 -1.99 32.02
CA GLY A 149 37.53 -1.88 30.58
C GLY A 149 37.09 -0.56 29.99
N MET A 150 36.18 0.18 30.64
CA MET A 150 35.91 1.56 30.23
C MET A 150 37.15 2.45 30.41
N LEU A 151 37.83 2.34 31.56
CA LEU A 151 39.05 3.08 31.86
C LEU A 151 40.25 2.59 31.02
N ALA A 152 40.34 1.28 30.79
CA ALA A 152 41.42 0.67 30.00
C ALA A 152 41.19 0.73 28.48
N GLY A 153 40.06 1.29 28.02
CA GLY A 153 39.73 1.37 26.59
C GLY A 153 39.40 0.02 25.94
N TRP A 154 39.00 -0.97 26.72
CA TRP A 154 38.63 -2.30 26.23
C TRP A 154 37.15 -2.34 25.87
N TRP A 155 36.85 -2.24 24.57
CA TRP A 155 35.48 -2.23 24.04
C TRP A 155 35.20 -3.48 23.21
N GLN A 156 33.95 -3.90 23.18
CA GLN A 156 33.48 -5.02 22.36
C GLN A 156 32.07 -4.77 21.86
N VAL A 157 31.76 -5.27 20.66
CA VAL A 157 30.38 -5.31 20.16
C VAL A 157 29.70 -6.56 20.68
N LYS A 158 28.49 -6.41 21.23
CA LYS A 158 27.64 -7.50 21.68
C LYS A 158 26.29 -7.43 20.97
N LEU A 159 25.78 -8.58 20.54
CA LEU A 159 24.39 -8.71 20.13
C LEU A 159 23.57 -9.12 21.36
N SER A 160 22.62 -8.30 21.77
CA SER A 160 21.57 -8.74 22.68
C SER A 160 20.50 -9.47 21.86
N SER A 161 20.18 -10.70 22.23
CA SER A 161 19.08 -11.48 21.65
C SER A 161 17.74 -11.21 22.34
N GLY A 162 17.65 -10.14 23.14
CA GLY A 162 16.52 -9.87 24.01
C GLY A 162 15.28 -9.49 23.23
N CYS A 163 14.36 -10.43 23.08
CA CYS A 163 12.98 -10.10 22.71
C CYS A 163 12.27 -9.63 23.97
N PRO A 164 11.81 -8.37 24.03
CA PRO A 164 10.92 -7.94 25.10
C PRO A 164 9.52 -8.53 24.86
N LEU A 165 9.40 -9.86 24.78
CA LEU A 165 8.10 -10.52 24.88
C LEU A 165 7.69 -10.45 26.35
N GLY A 166 7.00 -9.38 26.73
CA GLY A 166 6.49 -9.22 28.09
C GLY A 166 6.03 -7.83 28.56
N ARG A 167 6.20 -6.75 27.78
CA ARG A 167 5.45 -5.50 28.04
C ARG A 167 4.61 -5.19 26.81
N GLY A 168 3.30 -5.27 27.01
CA GLY A 168 2.30 -5.18 25.98
C GLY A 168 2.53 -4.04 25.00
N ARG A 169 2.15 -4.28 23.76
CA ARG A 169 1.89 -3.24 22.78
C ARG A 169 1.04 -2.16 23.48
N GLY A 170 1.65 -1.02 23.78
CA GLY A 170 0.90 0.15 24.23
C GLY A 170 -0.25 0.39 23.25
N PRO A 171 -1.41 0.86 23.70
CA PRO A 171 -2.57 1.03 22.84
C PRO A 171 -2.14 1.78 21.58
N ALA A 172 -2.47 1.22 20.42
CA ALA A 172 -2.22 1.88 19.16
C ALA A 172 -2.79 3.31 19.25
N PRO A 173 -2.04 4.34 18.81
CA PRO A 173 -2.61 5.68 18.75
C PRO A 173 -3.90 5.60 17.93
N PRO A 174 -5.01 6.20 18.40
CA PRO A 174 -6.27 6.11 17.68
C PRO A 174 -6.05 6.63 16.26
N PRO A 175 -6.69 6.01 15.24
CA PRO A 175 -6.59 6.51 13.88
C PRO A 175 -6.97 7.99 13.89
N ARG A 176 -6.10 8.84 13.33
CA ARG A 176 -6.42 10.24 13.10
C ARG A 176 -7.64 10.26 12.19
N ARG A 177 -8.82 10.49 12.76
CA ARG A 177 -10.05 10.72 12.02
C ARG A 177 -9.82 11.98 11.20
N SER A 178 -9.50 11.82 9.91
CA SER A 178 -9.70 12.88 8.94
C SER A 178 -11.19 13.22 8.96
N ALA A 179 -11.52 14.37 9.56
CA ALA A 179 -12.87 14.89 9.55
C ALA A 179 -13.27 15.14 8.09
N VAL A 180 -14.05 14.22 7.53
CA VAL A 180 -14.83 14.49 6.32
C VAL A 180 -15.89 15.50 6.74
N ARG A 181 -15.64 16.78 6.42
CA ARG A 181 -16.68 17.80 6.47
C ARG A 181 -17.65 17.50 5.33
N LEU A 182 -18.81 16.95 5.67
CA LEU A 182 -19.99 16.98 4.81
C LEU A 182 -20.53 18.41 4.83
N THR A 183 -20.23 19.19 3.81
CA THR A 183 -21.03 20.37 3.47
C THR A 183 -22.25 19.88 2.71
N ALA A 184 -23.43 20.16 3.27
CA ALA A 184 -24.73 20.04 2.62
C ALA A 184 -24.85 21.02 1.45
#